data_AF-A0A438G8W7-F1
#
_entry.id   AF-A0A438G8W7-F1
#
_cell.length_a   1.000
_cell.length_b   1.000
_cell.length_c   1.000
_cell.angle_alpha   90.00
_cell.angle_beta   90.00
_cell.angle_gamma   90.00
#
_symmetry.space_group_name_H-M   'P 1'
#
loop_
_entity.id
_entity.type
_entity.pdbx_description
1 polymer ?
#
loop_
_entity_poly.entity_id
_entity_poly.type
_entity_poly.pdbx_seq_one_letter_code
_entity_poly.pdbx_strand_id
1 'polypeptide(L)'
;MPHCEAESYDNLVQANWRTERLNNIVLFGNSFRTYEQHVSEFRSSTLADSSRHILAVRKLTREFAIKTVSDDYFGAFHDSSWHFLSLVA
;
A
#
# COMPACT_ATOMS: atom_id res chain seq x y z
N MET A 1 8.07 -5.07 -2.30
CA MET A 1 9.06 -5.41 -1.26
C MET A 1 8.36 -5.39 0.08
N PRO A 2 7.78 -6.52 0.54
CA PRO A 2 7.05 -6.57 1.80
C PRO A 2 7.95 -6.15 2.99
N HIS A 3 7.29 -5.66 4.05
CA HIS A 3 7.89 -5.14 5.28
C HIS A 3 8.83 -3.93 5.11
N CYS A 4 8.66 -3.17 4.02
CA CYS A 4 9.37 -1.91 3.80
C CYS A 4 8.68 -0.73 4.51
N GLU A 5 9.41 0.37 4.67
CA GLU A 5 8.90 1.63 5.21
C GLU A 5 7.79 2.20 4.33
N ALA A 6 6.77 2.81 4.95
CA ALA A 6 5.66 3.44 4.23
C ALA A 6 6.14 4.44 3.18
N GLU A 7 7.17 5.22 3.52
CA GLU A 7 7.79 6.23 2.66
C GLU A 7 8.30 5.65 1.33
N SER A 8 8.80 4.40 1.32
CA SER A 8 9.30 3.78 0.08
C SER A 8 8.19 3.55 -0.93
N TYR A 9 7.02 3.12 -0.47
CA TYR A 9 5.84 2.95 -1.32
C TYR A 9 5.24 4.29 -1.71
N ASP A 10 5.21 5.25 -0.77
CA ASP A 10 4.67 6.59 -1.00
C ASP A 10 5.47 7.33 -2.07
N ASN A 11 6.81 7.27 -1.99
CA ASN A 11 7.72 7.83 -2.98
C ASN A 11 7.53 7.20 -4.37
N LEU A 12 7.29 5.88 -4.45
CA LEU A 12 7.02 5.22 -5.73
C LEU A 12 5.71 5.73 -6.36
N VAL A 13 4.66 5.83 -5.55
CA VAL A 13 3.36 6.35 -6.01
C VAL A 13 3.51 7.82 -6.42
N GLN A 14 4.22 8.63 -5.64
CA GLN A 14 4.50 10.04 -5.94
C GLN A 14 5.31 10.22 -7.22
N ALA A 15 6.37 9.45 -7.43
CA ALA A 15 7.19 9.52 -8.64
C ALA A 15 6.39 9.25 -9.92
N ASN A 16 5.27 8.55 -9.78
CA ASN A 16 4.38 8.17 -10.86
C ASN A 16 3.04 8.91 -10.84
N TRP A 17 2.91 10.05 -10.13
CA TRP A 17 1.65 10.77 -9.83
C TRP A 17 0.89 11.39 -11.02
N ARG A 18 0.71 10.63 -12.10
CA ARG A 18 -0.11 10.92 -13.27
C ARG A 18 -0.95 9.68 -13.58
N THR A 19 -2.22 9.89 -13.93
CA THR A 19 -3.19 8.82 -14.21
C THR A 19 -2.62 7.72 -15.10
N GLU A 20 -2.05 8.09 -16.24
CA GLU A 20 -1.46 7.17 -17.22
C GLU A 20 -0.33 6.32 -16.64
N ARG A 21 0.45 6.85 -15.70
CA ARG A 21 1.58 6.14 -15.09
C ARG A 21 1.13 5.25 -13.95
N LEU A 22 0.26 5.74 -13.07
CA LEU A 22 -0.28 4.95 -11.96
C LEU A 22 -1.04 3.72 -12.45
N ASN A 23 -1.77 3.82 -13.56
CA ASN A 23 -2.47 2.69 -14.18
C ASN A 23 -1.56 1.55 -14.65
N ASN A 24 -0.26 1.83 -14.82
CA ASN A 24 0.73 0.86 -15.28
C ASN A 24 1.52 0.25 -14.11
N ILE A 25 1.09 0.47 -12.86
CA ILE A 25 1.78 -0.02 -11.66
C ILE A 25 0.96 -1.10 -11.00
N VAL A 26 1.61 -2.24 -10.79
CA VAL A 26 1.19 -3.28 -9.87
C VAL A 26 2.24 -3.38 -8.78
N LEU A 27 1.82 -3.25 -7.52
CA LEU A 27 2.73 -3.28 -6.38
C LEU A 27 2.46 -4.51 -5.52
N PHE A 28 3.54 -5.18 -5.13
CA PHE A 28 3.51 -6.18 -4.06
C PHE A 28 4.22 -5.62 -2.83
N GLY A 29 3.50 -5.46 -1.73
CA GLY A 29 4.02 -4.81 -0.53
C GLY A 29 3.05 -4.82 0.63
N ASN A 30 3.30 -3.98 1.63
CA ASN A 30 2.49 -3.89 2.83
C ASN A 30 1.05 -3.50 2.48
N SER A 31 0.12 -3.94 3.32
CA SER A 31 -1.29 -3.63 3.19
C SER A 31 -1.55 -2.12 3.32
N PHE A 32 -2.18 -1.54 2.30
CA PHE A 32 -2.53 -0.12 2.29
C PHE A 32 -3.70 0.14 3.23
N ARG A 33 -4.58 -0.85 3.38
CA ARG A 33 -5.63 -0.84 4.40
C ARG A 33 -5.06 -0.72 5.81
N THR A 34 -3.95 -1.40 6.10
CA THR A 34 -3.32 -1.36 7.43
C THR A 34 -2.82 0.04 7.75
N TYR A 35 -2.23 0.75 6.77
CA TYR A 35 -1.85 2.15 6.93
C TYR A 35 -3.05 3.06 7.23
N GLU A 36 -4.15 2.92 6.48
CA GLU A 36 -5.38 3.70 6.71
C GLU A 36 -5.96 3.47 8.11
N GLN A 37 -5.99 2.21 8.56
CA GLN A 37 -6.45 1.86 9.91
C GLN A 37 -5.55 2.46 10.97
N HIS A 38 -4.23 2.32 10.85
CA HIS A 38 -3.29 2.84 11.83
C HIS A 38 -3.34 4.37 11.94
N VAL A 39 -3.44 5.09 10.82
CA VAL A 39 -3.58 6.55 10.82
C VAL A 39 -4.90 6.96 11.47
N SER A 40 -5.99 6.23 11.21
CA SER A 40 -7.31 6.53 11.77
C SER A 40 -7.40 6.26 13.27
N GLU A 41 -6.86 5.14 13.72
CA GLU A 41 -6.94 4.68 15.11
C GLU A 41 -5.95 5.40 16.02
N PHE A 42 -4.70 5.55 15.58
CA PHE A 42 -3.63 6.09 16.41
C PHE A 42 -3.35 7.58 16.17
N ARG A 43 -3.99 8.19 15.16
CA ARG A 43 -3.79 9.60 14.76
C ARG A 43 -2.31 9.98 14.63
N SER A 44 -1.49 9.04 14.18
CA SER A 44 -0.04 9.25 14.02
C SER A 44 0.21 10.19 12.85
N SER A 45 0.63 11.43 13.14
CA SER A 45 0.95 12.43 12.12
C SER A 45 2.12 11.98 11.25
N THR A 46 3.16 11.40 11.85
CA THR A 46 4.33 10.91 11.12
C THR A 46 3.99 9.84 10.10
N LEU A 47 3.10 8.90 10.45
CA LEU A 47 2.66 7.86 9.51
C LEU A 47 1.73 8.45 8.44
N ALA A 48 0.85 9.38 8.81
CA ALA A 48 -0.01 10.05 7.86
C ALA A 48 0.80 10.84 6.81
N ASP A 49 1.87 11.50 7.24
CA ASP A 49 2.77 12.24 6.35
C ASP A 49 3.58 11.31 5.44
N SER A 50 4.11 10.20 5.97
CA SER A 50 4.91 9.24 5.20
C SER A 50 4.11 8.30 4.30
N SER A 51 2.78 8.32 4.39
CA SER A 51 1.87 7.51 3.56
C SER A 51 0.81 8.35 2.81
N ARG A 52 1.05 9.66 2.68
CA ARG A 52 0.07 10.61 2.15
C ARG A 52 -0.47 10.23 0.76
N HIS A 53 0.40 9.87 -0.19
CA HIS A 53 0.02 9.49 -1.54
C HIS A 53 -0.63 8.10 -1.55
N ILE A 54 -0.16 7.17 -0.72
CA ILE A 54 -0.79 5.86 -0.52
C ILE A 54 -2.25 6.02 -0.08
N LEU A 55 -2.49 6.83 0.96
CA LEU A 55 -3.83 7.10 1.47
C LEU A 55 -4.71 7.75 0.41
N ALA A 56 -4.15 8.65 -0.40
CA ALA A 56 -4.87 9.31 -1.48
C ALA A 56 -5.30 8.35 -2.60
N VAL A 57 -4.48 7.35 -2.96
CA VAL A 57 -4.85 6.35 -3.99
C VAL A 57 -5.58 5.14 -3.43
N ARG A 58 -5.74 5.01 -2.11
CA ARG A 58 -6.32 3.83 -1.45
C ARG A 58 -7.69 3.44 -2.02
N LYS A 59 -8.58 4.42 -2.22
CA LYS A 59 -9.94 4.21 -2.75
C LYS A 59 -9.96 3.78 -4.23
N LEU A 60 -8.87 4.06 -4.93
CA LEU A 60 -8.68 3.80 -6.37
C LEU A 60 -7.78 2.58 -6.59
N THR A 61 -7.32 1.96 -5.51
CA THR A 61 -6.46 0.78 -5.52
C THR A 61 -7.29 -0.45 -5.19
N ARG A 62 -7.26 -1.42 -6.11
CA ARG A 62 -7.78 -2.76 -5.84
C ARG A 62 -6.71 -3.56 -5.13
N GLU A 63 -6.96 -3.82 -3.85
CA GLU A 63 -6.03 -4.50 -2.97
C GLU A 63 -6.45 -5.97 -2.75
N PHE A 64 -5.50 -6.88 -2.91
CA PHE A 64 -5.68 -8.32 -2.68
C PHE A 64 -4.68 -8.80 -1.62
N ALA A 65 -5.18 -9.01 -0.42
CA ALA A 65 -4.38 -9.53 0.69
C ALA A 65 -3.90 -10.96 0.40
N ILE A 66 -2.63 -11.23 0.73
CA ILE A 66 -2.08 -12.58 0.69
C ILE A 66 -2.63 -13.37 1.87
N LYS A 67 -3.11 -14.57 1.60
CA LYS A 67 -3.43 -15.56 2.63
C LYS A 67 -2.27 -16.55 2.71
N THR A 68 -1.60 -16.57 3.85
CA THR A 68 -0.61 -17.61 4.14
C THR A 68 -1.33 -18.92 4.40
N VAL A 69 -0.78 -20.01 3.86
CA VAL A 69 -1.36 -21.37 3.99
C VAL A 69 -0.67 -22.20 5.08
N SER A 70 0.45 -21.70 5.61
CA SER A 70 1.24 -22.27 6.69
C SER A 70 1.90 -21.11 7.46
N ASP A 71 2.20 -21.34 8.74
CA ASP A 71 2.97 -20.42 9.58
C ASP A 71 4.39 -20.20 9.07
N ASP A 72 4.94 -21.15 8.29
CA ASP A 72 6.26 -21.02 7.65
C ASP A 72 6.35 -19.80 6.73
N TYR A 73 5.21 -19.38 6.18
CA TYR A 73 5.11 -18.22 5.27
C TYR A 73 4.74 -16.93 6.01
N PHE A 74 4.35 -17.01 7.28
CA PHE A 74 3.85 -15.87 8.04
C PHE A 74 4.89 -14.77 8.08
N GLY A 75 6.11 -15.05 8.51
CA GLY A 75 7.17 -14.03 8.65
C GLY A 75 7.56 -13.30 7.36
N ALA A 76 7.27 -13.89 6.19
CA ALA A 76 7.63 -13.29 4.90
C ALA A 76 6.47 -12.52 4.24
N PHE A 77 5.23 -12.91 4.53
CA PHE A 77 4.07 -12.44 3.76
C PHE A 77 2.89 -11.97 4.62
N HIS A 78 3.00 -12.00 5.96
CA HIS A 78 1.97 -11.40 6.80
C HIS A 78 1.77 -9.93 6.42
N ASP A 79 0.53 -9.46 6.48
CA ASP A 79 0.15 -8.09 6.14
C ASP A 79 0.60 -7.61 4.75
N SER A 80 0.90 -8.54 3.83
CA SER A 80 1.27 -8.24 2.46
C SER A 80 0.07 -8.35 1.53
N SER A 81 0.05 -7.49 0.52
CA SER A 81 -1.02 -7.40 -0.47
C SER A 81 -0.46 -7.12 -1.86
N TRP A 82 -1.19 -7.56 -2.88
CA TRP A 82 -1.08 -7.03 -4.23
C TRP A 82 -1.96 -5.80 -4.37
N HIS A 83 -1.44 -4.76 -5.03
CA HIS A 83 -2.11 -3.50 -5.25
C HIS A 83 -2.13 -3.20 -6.74
N PHE A 84 -3.34 -3.13 -7.29
CA PHE A 84 -3.57 -2.73 -8.68
C PHE A 84 -4.14 -1.32 -8.65
N LEU A 85 -3.33 -0.35 -9.08
CA LEU A 85 -3.77 1.04 -9.17
C LEU A 85 -4.53 1.19 -10.49
N SER A 86 -5.83 1.48 -10.41
CA SER A 86 -6.66 1.73 -11.59
C SER A 86 -7.47 3.00 -11.35
N LEU A 87 -7.01 4.08 -11.96
CA LEU A 87 -7.66 5.40 -11.94
C LEU A 87 -8.65 5.57 -13.09
N VAL A 88 -8.76 4.57 -13.97
CA VAL A 88 -9.82 4.47 -14.98
C VAL A 88 -10.86 3.49 -14.46
N ALA A 89 -12.12 3.94 -14.41
CA ALA A 89 -13.29 3.08 -14.25
C ALA A 89 -13.65 2.44 -15.58
#